data_AF-A0A1G4YRE8-F1
#
_entry.id   AF-A0A1G4YRE8-F1
#
_cell.length_a   1.000
_cell.length_b   1.000
_cell.length_c   1.000
_cell.angle_alpha   90.00
_cell.angle_beta   90.00
_cell.angle_gamma   90.00
#
_symmetry.space_group_name_H-M   'P 1'
#
loop_
_entity.id
_entity.type
_entity.pdbx_description
1 polymer ?
#
loop_
_entity_poly.entity_id
_entity_poly.type
_entity_poly.pdbx_seq_one_letter_code
_entity_poly.pdbx_strand_id
1 'polypeptide(L)'
;MSNLDFTPAWRLAFAALALALGACTSGGASTPPPTPGAFIPPQVAYRIDDHRYFEITPWPDGECTDKILYFVDTAKGIRSKAVKWDNVMTQGKLIIDADNDQYLVAPVTRGSINCSSGGGICGERLPYSVDGGKTWGRAWYPGYGDDLMISGSTVYRSYRIQTIHTDSLDLTEIPTPKSTNWKSIRDFVSKPQVPPVDTKVLCKANDSGSRK
;
A
#
# COMPACT_ATOMS: atom_id res chain seq x y z
N MET A 1 4.01 -54.97 -72.37
CA MET A 1 4.02 -53.53 -72.66
C MET A 1 5.17 -52.93 -71.89
N SER A 2 6.18 -52.46 -72.64
CA SER A 2 7.00 -51.27 -72.39
C SER A 2 7.66 -51.15 -70.99
N ASN A 3 8.98 -51.35 -70.88
CA ASN A 3 10.02 -50.29 -70.96
C ASN A 3 10.03 -49.44 -69.66
N LEU A 4 11.11 -49.21 -68.92
CA LEU A 4 12.49 -48.92 -69.31
C LEU A 4 13.45 -49.08 -68.11
N ASP A 5 14.70 -49.25 -68.50
CA ASP A 5 15.97 -49.21 -67.78
C ASP A 5 16.17 -48.06 -66.78
N PHE A 6 17.11 -48.22 -65.84
CA PHE A 6 18.39 -47.47 -65.82
C PHE A 6 19.22 -47.82 -64.57
N THR A 7 20.34 -48.52 -64.77
CA THR A 7 21.56 -48.46 -63.93
C THR A 7 22.53 -47.46 -64.57
N PRO A 8 23.46 -46.75 -63.87
CA PRO A 8 24.65 -47.36 -63.25
C PRO A 8 25.14 -46.66 -61.94
N ALA A 9 25.71 -47.39 -60.99
CA ALA A 9 27.17 -47.51 -60.74
C ALA A 9 27.99 -46.23 -60.95
N TRP A 10 28.65 -45.70 -59.90
CA TRP A 10 30.08 -45.95 -59.67
C TRP A 10 30.56 -45.40 -58.32
N ARG A 11 31.68 -45.96 -57.89
CA ARG A 11 32.44 -45.75 -56.65
C ARG A 11 33.38 -44.57 -56.82
N LEU A 12 33.80 -43.95 -55.72
CA LEU A 12 35.19 -43.93 -55.24
C LEU A 12 35.36 -42.91 -54.11
N ALA A 13 35.86 -43.40 -52.98
CA ALA A 13 36.42 -42.60 -51.90
C ALA A 13 37.77 -42.01 -52.34
N PHE A 14 38.10 -40.80 -51.89
CA PHE A 14 39.45 -40.44 -51.47
C PHE A 14 39.43 -39.28 -50.47
N ALA A 15 40.33 -39.40 -49.51
CA ALA A 15 40.55 -38.56 -48.34
C ALA A 15 41.08 -37.16 -48.67
N ALA A 16 40.84 -36.20 -47.76
CA ALA A 16 41.86 -35.23 -47.38
C ALA A 16 41.47 -34.56 -46.05
N LEU A 17 42.30 -34.78 -45.03
CA LEU A 17 42.34 -34.02 -43.80
C LEU A 17 43.11 -32.71 -44.09
N ALA A 18 42.50 -31.55 -43.82
CA ALA A 18 43.21 -30.28 -43.77
C ALA A 18 42.64 -29.41 -42.65
N LEU A 19 43.43 -29.29 -41.57
CA LEU A 19 43.31 -28.27 -40.53
C LEU A 19 43.70 -26.91 -41.12
N ALA A 20 42.85 -25.88 -41.00
CA ALA A 20 43.28 -24.49 -40.74
C ALA A 20 42.07 -23.53 -40.53
N LEU A 21 41.96 -23.05 -39.29
CA LEU A 21 41.69 -21.68 -38.85
C LEU A 21 40.65 -20.81 -39.60
N GLY A 22 39.58 -20.46 -38.90
CA GLY A 22 38.72 -19.31 -39.17
C GLY A 22 38.14 -18.76 -37.87
N ALA A 23 38.76 -17.72 -37.33
CA ALA A 23 38.24 -16.91 -36.24
C ALA A 23 37.09 -16.02 -36.73
N CYS A 24 35.97 -15.97 -36.00
CA CYS A 24 34.87 -15.00 -36.01
C CYS A 24 33.75 -15.62 -35.13
N THR A 25 33.12 -15.02 -34.12
CA THR A 25 33.02 -13.63 -33.71
C THR A 25 32.86 -13.59 -32.19
N SER A 26 33.43 -12.56 -31.57
CA SER A 26 33.05 -12.08 -30.25
C SER A 26 31.62 -11.53 -30.32
N GLY A 27 30.63 -12.41 -30.31
CA GLY A 27 29.26 -12.05 -29.94
C GLY A 27 29.20 -11.98 -28.43
N GLY A 28 29.54 -10.83 -27.85
CA GLY A 28 29.24 -10.56 -26.44
C GLY A 28 27.77 -10.88 -26.23
N ALA A 29 27.49 -11.86 -25.38
CA ALA A 29 26.13 -12.20 -25.01
C ALA A 29 25.48 -10.90 -24.52
N SER A 30 24.56 -10.36 -25.31
CA SER A 30 23.70 -9.29 -24.84
C SER A 30 23.05 -9.85 -23.58
N THR A 31 23.31 -9.21 -22.44
CA THR A 31 22.56 -9.53 -21.22
C THR A 31 21.09 -9.50 -21.61
N PRO A 32 20.33 -10.58 -21.40
CA PRO A 32 18.92 -10.58 -21.71
C PRO A 32 18.31 -9.34 -21.03
N PRO A 33 17.40 -8.63 -21.72
CA PRO A 33 16.79 -7.44 -21.15
C PRO A 33 16.25 -7.79 -19.75
N PRO A 34 16.45 -6.92 -18.75
CA PRO A 34 16.02 -7.20 -17.40
C PRO A 34 14.57 -7.64 -17.44
N THR A 35 14.31 -8.84 -16.92
CA THR A 35 12.96 -9.41 -16.87
C THR A 35 12.05 -8.36 -16.25
N PRO A 36 10.95 -7.96 -16.91
CA PRO A 36 10.00 -7.04 -16.32
C PRO A 36 9.65 -7.54 -14.92
N GLY A 37 9.88 -6.70 -13.91
CA GLY A 37 9.59 -7.07 -12.52
C GLY A 37 8.16 -7.57 -12.40
N ALA A 38 7.94 -8.56 -11.54
CA ALA A 38 6.61 -9.13 -11.32
C ALA A 38 5.60 -8.00 -11.03
N PHE A 39 4.53 -7.92 -11.82
CA PHE A 39 3.44 -7.00 -11.56
C PHE A 39 2.73 -7.43 -10.27
N ILE A 40 2.72 -6.53 -9.27
CA ILE A 40 1.99 -6.73 -8.03
C ILE A 40 0.74 -5.84 -8.08
N PRO A 41 -0.48 -6.42 -8.02
CA PRO A 41 -1.70 -5.62 -8.01
C PRO A 41 -1.84 -4.85 -6.68
N PRO A 42 -2.59 -3.73 -6.65
CA PRO A 42 -3.01 -3.11 -5.39
C PRO A 42 -3.74 -4.11 -4.49
N GLN A 43 -3.53 -3.98 -3.20
CA GLN A 43 -4.09 -4.84 -2.16
C GLN A 43 -4.87 -3.99 -1.18
N VAL A 44 -5.97 -4.53 -0.65
CA VAL A 44 -6.74 -3.84 0.38
C VAL A 44 -5.98 -3.94 1.70
N ALA A 45 -5.64 -2.77 2.24
CA ALA A 45 -4.93 -2.62 3.51
C ALA A 45 -5.88 -2.41 4.70
N TYR A 46 -7.08 -1.88 4.44
CA TYR A 46 -8.14 -1.66 5.42
C TYR A 46 -9.47 -1.45 4.72
N ARG A 47 -10.51 -2.21 5.07
CA ARG A 47 -11.85 -2.09 4.51
C ARG A 47 -12.81 -1.46 5.51
N ILE A 48 -13.49 -0.40 5.06
CA ILE A 48 -14.59 0.23 5.81
C ILE A 48 -15.87 -0.56 5.52
N ASP A 49 -16.19 -0.72 4.23
CA ASP A 49 -17.37 -1.46 3.74
C ASP A 49 -17.13 -2.00 2.31
N ASP A 50 -18.21 -2.40 1.63
CA ASP A 50 -18.19 -2.96 0.28
C ASP A 50 -17.63 -2.00 -0.77
N HIS A 51 -17.83 -0.70 -0.61
CA HIS A 51 -17.45 0.33 -1.58
C HIS A 51 -16.20 1.11 -1.18
N ARG A 52 -15.91 1.21 0.12
CA ARG A 52 -14.91 2.10 0.68
C ARG A 52 -13.79 1.35 1.39
N TYR A 53 -12.57 1.59 0.96
CA TYR A 53 -11.39 0.90 1.50
C TYR A 53 -10.11 1.70 1.24
N PHE A 54 -9.06 1.37 1.98
CA PHE A 54 -7.70 1.77 1.68
C PHE A 54 -6.98 0.65 0.94
N GLU A 55 -6.24 1.01 -0.11
CA GLU A 55 -5.40 0.09 -0.85
C GLU A 55 -3.94 0.55 -0.91
N ILE A 56 -3.05 -0.41 -1.08
CA ILE A 56 -1.62 -0.20 -1.21
C ILE A 56 -1.03 -1.19 -2.22
N THR A 57 -0.05 -0.74 -3.00
CA THR A 57 0.72 -1.64 -3.87
C THR A 57 2.07 -1.88 -3.22
N PRO A 58 2.32 -3.07 -2.61
CA PRO A 58 3.59 -3.35 -1.96
C PRO A 58 4.73 -3.51 -2.98
N TRP A 59 5.96 -3.58 -2.48
CA TRP A 59 7.11 -4.05 -3.22
C TRP A 59 6.99 -5.55 -3.56
N PRO A 60 7.77 -6.06 -4.53
CA PRO A 60 7.74 -7.49 -4.89
C PRO A 60 8.06 -8.45 -3.73
N ASP A 61 8.78 -8.00 -2.71
CA ASP A 61 9.08 -8.75 -1.48
C ASP A 61 7.96 -8.65 -0.41
N GLY A 62 6.88 -7.92 -0.72
CA GLY A 62 5.73 -7.75 0.16
C GLY A 62 5.80 -6.52 1.09
N GLU A 63 6.90 -5.78 1.08
CA GLU A 63 7.06 -4.61 1.95
C GLU A 63 6.24 -3.41 1.47
N CYS A 64 5.64 -2.65 2.39
CA CYS A 64 4.94 -1.41 2.07
C CYS A 64 5.76 -0.15 2.36
N THR A 65 6.99 -0.29 2.85
CA THR A 65 7.83 0.86 3.20
C THR A 65 7.88 1.87 2.04
N ASP A 66 7.60 3.13 2.37
CA ASP A 66 7.54 4.27 1.46
C ASP A 66 6.47 4.22 0.35
N LYS A 67 5.58 3.22 0.34
CA LYS A 67 4.45 3.16 -0.60
C LYS A 67 3.36 4.16 -0.23
N ILE A 68 2.47 4.43 -1.18
CA ILE A 68 1.32 5.30 -0.93
C ILE A 68 0.10 4.45 -0.64
N LEU A 69 -0.56 4.75 0.48
CA LEU A 69 -1.88 4.27 0.83
C LEU A 69 -2.91 5.16 0.13
N TYR A 70 -3.73 4.56 -0.72
CA TYR A 70 -4.81 5.25 -1.42
C TYR A 70 -6.14 4.97 -0.73
N PHE A 71 -6.99 5.98 -0.62
CA PHE A 71 -8.41 5.76 -0.31
C PHE A 71 -9.17 5.54 -1.61
N VAL A 72 -10.11 4.60 -1.59
CA VAL A 72 -10.99 4.26 -2.71
C VAL A 72 -12.42 4.29 -2.23
N ASP A 73 -13.29 4.96 -2.99
CA ASP A 73 -14.75 4.84 -2.91
C ASP A 73 -15.27 4.52 -4.31
N THR A 74 -15.69 3.28 -4.50
CA THR A 74 -16.16 2.79 -5.81
C THR A 74 -17.55 3.31 -6.17
N ALA A 75 -18.40 3.61 -5.19
CA ALA A 75 -19.73 4.17 -5.43
C ALA A 75 -19.64 5.61 -5.96
N LYS A 76 -18.60 6.35 -5.55
CA LYS A 76 -18.36 7.74 -5.96
C LYS A 76 -17.26 7.90 -7.02
N GLY A 77 -16.61 6.82 -7.43
CA GLY A 77 -15.48 6.87 -8.37
C GLY A 77 -14.26 7.62 -7.84
N ILE A 78 -14.04 7.61 -6.51
CA ILE A 78 -12.92 8.30 -5.87
C ILE A 78 -11.75 7.35 -5.74
N ARG A 79 -10.56 7.82 -6.11
CA ARG A 79 -9.27 7.24 -5.74
C ARG A 79 -8.29 8.35 -5.42
N SER A 80 -7.91 8.51 -4.17
CA SER A 80 -7.09 9.63 -3.70
C SER A 80 -5.89 9.17 -2.89
N LYS A 81 -4.80 9.96 -2.93
CA LYS A 81 -3.60 9.70 -2.14
C LYS A 81 -3.87 10.11 -0.69
N ALA A 82 -4.13 9.15 0.19
CA ALA A 82 -4.42 9.44 1.59
C ALA A 82 -3.12 9.77 2.33
N VAL A 83 -2.16 8.84 2.32
CA VAL A 83 -0.92 9.02 3.06
C VAL A 83 0.20 8.09 2.57
N LYS A 84 1.45 8.45 2.85
CA LYS A 84 2.61 7.57 2.65
C LYS A 84 2.72 6.59 3.83
N TRP A 85 2.98 5.32 3.52
CA TRP A 85 3.08 4.23 4.49
C TRP A 85 4.18 4.48 5.52
N ASP A 86 3.87 4.15 6.77
CA ASP A 86 4.79 4.09 7.89
C ASP A 86 4.47 2.85 8.74
N ASN A 87 5.49 2.21 9.29
CA ASN A 87 5.31 0.99 10.08
C ASN A 87 4.50 1.21 11.37
N VAL A 88 4.38 2.46 11.85
CA VAL A 88 3.52 2.79 13.00
C VAL A 88 2.03 2.57 12.74
N MET A 89 1.60 2.57 11.48
CA MET A 89 0.19 2.43 11.08
C MET A 89 -0.43 1.11 11.55
N THR A 90 0.39 0.11 11.86
CA THR A 90 -0.05 -1.24 12.22
C THR A 90 -0.11 -1.48 13.73
N GLN A 91 0.27 -0.50 14.56
CA GLN A 91 0.45 -0.68 16.00
C GLN A 91 -0.84 -0.53 16.80
N GLY A 92 -1.75 0.33 16.35
CA GLY A 92 -3.07 0.54 16.93
C GLY A 92 -4.18 -0.05 16.08
N LYS A 93 -5.41 0.03 16.60
CA LYS A 93 -6.62 -0.19 15.81
C LYS A 93 -7.00 1.08 15.06
N LEU A 94 -7.67 0.89 13.93
CA LEU A 94 -8.37 1.93 13.20
C LEU A 94 -9.83 1.51 13.11
N ILE A 95 -10.75 2.34 13.60
CA ILE A 95 -12.19 2.10 13.54
C ILE A 95 -12.82 3.30 12.84
N ILE A 96 -13.22 3.12 11.59
CA ILE A 96 -14.00 4.10 10.86
C ILE A 96 -15.45 3.65 10.90
N ASP A 97 -16.34 4.45 11.48
CA ASP A 97 -17.78 4.19 11.41
C ASP A 97 -18.21 4.06 9.95
N ALA A 98 -18.82 2.95 9.56
CA ALA A 98 -19.22 2.74 8.18
C ALA A 98 -20.41 3.63 7.76
N ASP A 99 -21.04 4.37 8.68
CA ASP A 99 -21.98 5.45 8.30
C ASP A 99 -21.25 6.78 7.97
N ASN A 100 -19.96 6.91 8.29
CA ASN A 100 -19.22 8.14 8.03
C ASN A 100 -18.93 8.32 6.54
N ASP A 101 -19.64 9.26 5.90
CA ASP A 101 -19.48 9.52 4.47
C ASP A 101 -18.67 10.77 4.12
N GLN A 102 -18.69 11.78 5.00
CA GLN A 102 -18.02 13.06 4.78
C GLN A 102 -16.64 13.12 5.45
N TYR A 103 -16.55 12.62 6.68
CA TYR A 103 -15.37 12.73 7.52
C TYR A 103 -14.65 11.41 7.61
N LEU A 104 -13.39 11.38 7.20
CA LEU A 104 -12.56 10.19 7.20
C LEU A 104 -11.21 10.49 7.83
N VAL A 105 -10.58 9.46 8.36
CA VAL A 105 -9.18 9.47 8.78
C VAL A 105 -8.45 8.33 8.11
N ALA A 106 -7.15 8.52 7.87
CA ALA A 106 -6.26 7.43 7.52
C ALA A 106 -5.44 7.02 8.76
N PRO A 107 -4.71 5.89 8.69
CA PRO A 107 -3.84 5.47 9.76
C PRO A 107 -2.82 6.56 10.13
N VAL A 108 -2.52 6.67 11.42
CA VAL A 108 -1.56 7.64 11.97
C VAL A 108 -0.17 7.37 11.41
N THR A 109 0.60 8.43 11.14
CA THR A 109 1.96 8.33 10.58
C THR A 109 2.94 9.17 11.37
N ARG A 110 4.21 8.74 11.42
CA ARG A 110 5.28 9.63 11.85
C ARG A 110 5.30 10.77 10.84
N GLY A 111 5.15 12.02 11.29
CA GLY A 111 4.91 13.16 10.41
C GLY A 111 6.02 13.42 9.38
N SER A 112 6.86 14.43 9.64
CA SER A 112 8.03 14.68 8.79
C SER A 112 9.13 13.69 9.12
N ILE A 113 9.54 12.89 8.13
CA ILE A 113 10.66 11.93 8.23
C ILE A 113 12.04 12.58 8.45
N ASN A 114 12.17 13.90 8.29
CA ASN A 114 13.42 14.65 8.44
C ASN A 114 13.62 15.19 9.86
N CYS A 115 13.53 14.32 10.87
CA CYS A 115 13.77 14.68 12.27
C CYS A 115 15.24 14.95 12.62
N SER A 116 16.14 14.86 11.64
CA SER A 116 17.59 15.06 11.83
C SER A 116 18.03 16.52 11.72
N SER A 117 17.15 17.44 11.33
CA SER A 117 17.49 18.85 11.04
C SER A 117 16.87 19.82 12.04
N GLY A 118 17.15 19.66 13.34
CA GLY A 118 17.19 20.71 14.38
C GLY A 118 16.08 21.76 14.55
N GLY A 119 14.94 21.70 13.83
CA GLY A 119 13.95 22.79 13.86
C GLY A 119 12.55 22.46 13.32
N GLY A 120 12.27 21.20 12.95
CA GLY A 120 10.92 20.76 12.58
C GLY A 120 10.17 20.14 13.77
N ILE A 121 8.87 20.42 13.90
CA ILE A 121 8.01 19.79 14.92
C ILE A 121 7.84 18.31 14.55
N CYS A 122 8.72 17.48 15.09
CA CYS A 122 8.66 16.02 15.03
C CYS A 122 7.48 15.52 15.84
N GLY A 123 6.59 14.78 15.19
CA GLY A 123 5.56 14.00 15.85
C GLY A 123 4.55 13.42 14.88
N GLU A 124 3.71 12.57 15.42
CA GLU A 124 2.70 11.85 14.68
C GLU A 124 1.71 12.82 14.02
N ARG A 125 1.21 12.43 12.86
CA ARG A 125 0.22 13.18 12.09
C ARG A 125 -0.97 12.29 11.84
N LEU A 126 -2.14 12.90 11.95
CA LEU A 126 -3.41 12.31 11.59
C LEU A 126 -3.78 12.79 10.18
N PRO A 127 -3.72 11.93 9.15
CA PRO A 127 -4.31 12.25 7.86
C PRO A 127 -5.83 12.23 8.01
N TYR A 128 -6.49 13.28 7.52
CA TYR A 128 -7.94 13.39 7.61
C TYR A 128 -8.52 13.94 6.32
N SER A 129 -9.79 13.65 6.07
CA SER A 129 -10.59 14.22 5.00
C SER A 129 -11.90 14.73 5.58
N VAL A 130 -12.37 15.86 5.04
CA VAL A 130 -13.66 16.50 5.37
C VAL A 130 -14.59 16.57 4.15
N ASP A 131 -14.21 15.91 3.05
CA ASP A 131 -14.86 15.96 1.75
C ASP A 131 -15.11 14.54 1.17
N GLY A 132 -15.25 13.55 2.05
CA GLY A 132 -15.53 12.16 1.70
C GLY A 132 -14.36 11.45 1.02
N GLY A 133 -13.13 11.83 1.37
CA GLY A 133 -11.92 11.21 0.88
C GLY A 133 -11.44 11.74 -0.47
N LYS A 134 -11.93 12.89 -0.95
CA LYS A 134 -11.44 13.51 -2.19
C LYS A 134 -10.08 14.18 -1.97
N THR A 135 -9.92 14.87 -0.86
CA THR A 135 -8.67 15.52 -0.46
C THR A 135 -8.30 15.18 0.98
N TRP A 136 -7.00 15.27 1.29
CA TRP A 136 -6.44 14.85 2.58
C TRP A 136 -5.57 15.94 3.19
N GLY A 137 -5.98 16.40 4.37
CA GLY A 137 -5.21 17.28 5.25
C GLY A 137 -4.38 16.50 6.27
N ARG A 138 -3.62 17.22 7.09
CA ARG A 138 -2.82 16.63 8.18
C ARG A 138 -3.00 17.43 9.46
N ALA A 139 -3.52 16.78 10.49
CA ALA A 139 -3.65 17.33 11.83
C ALA A 139 -2.49 16.84 12.71
N TRP A 140 -2.22 17.58 13.79
CA TRP A 140 -1.34 17.08 14.85
C TRP A 140 -1.98 15.89 15.57
N TYR A 141 -1.16 14.90 15.94
CA TYR A 141 -1.60 13.72 16.69
C TYR A 141 -0.79 13.57 17.99
N PRO A 142 -1.41 13.65 19.19
CA PRO A 142 -0.69 13.64 20.47
C PRO A 142 -0.53 12.22 21.01
N GLY A 143 0.18 11.34 20.31
CA GLY A 143 0.32 9.96 20.79
C GLY A 143 1.08 9.10 19.82
N TYR A 144 1.30 7.84 20.18
CA TYR A 144 1.98 6.84 19.35
C TYR A 144 1.40 5.46 19.64
N GLY A 145 1.03 4.72 18.59
CA GLY A 145 0.48 3.37 18.74
C GLY A 145 -0.89 3.29 19.42
N ASP A 146 -1.56 4.43 19.60
CA ASP A 146 -2.91 4.50 20.16
C ASP A 146 -3.95 3.96 19.18
N ASP A 147 -5.07 3.48 19.71
CA ASP A 147 -6.23 3.11 18.90
C ASP A 147 -6.96 4.39 18.47
N LEU A 148 -7.39 4.42 17.20
CA LEU A 148 -8.10 5.53 16.58
C LEU A 148 -9.52 5.11 16.21
N MET A 149 -10.50 5.96 16.51
CA MET A 149 -11.88 5.82 16.04
C MET A 149 -12.36 7.13 15.43
N ILE A 150 -13.19 7.07 14.39
CA ILE A 150 -13.97 8.22 13.93
C ILE A 150 -15.45 7.86 13.82
N SER A 151 -16.32 8.75 14.28
CA SER A 151 -17.77 8.72 14.07
C SER A 151 -18.31 10.15 14.02
N GLY A 152 -19.13 10.45 13.02
CA GLY A 152 -19.44 11.83 12.63
C GLY A 152 -18.17 12.63 12.31
N SER A 153 -18.12 13.88 12.74
CA SER A 153 -16.93 14.73 12.60
C SER A 153 -15.86 14.47 13.67
N THR A 154 -16.12 13.61 14.66
CA THR A 154 -15.28 13.48 15.85
C THR A 154 -14.36 12.27 15.74
N VAL A 155 -13.08 12.54 15.92
CA VAL A 155 -12.02 11.54 16.02
C VAL A 155 -11.71 11.31 17.49
N TYR A 156 -11.64 10.07 17.91
CA TYR A 156 -11.30 9.64 19.26
C TYR A 156 -9.98 8.88 19.23
N ARG A 157 -9.10 9.18 20.18
CA ARG A 157 -7.90 8.39 20.42
C ARG A 157 -7.84 7.92 21.87
N SER A 158 -7.39 6.69 22.07
CA SER A 158 -7.25 6.12 23.40
C SER A 158 -6.13 5.07 23.43
N TYR A 159 -5.44 4.98 24.56
CA TYR A 159 -4.45 3.92 24.79
C TYR A 159 -5.18 2.59 24.97
N ARG A 160 -5.42 1.86 23.86
CA ARG A 160 -6.42 0.78 23.77
C ARG A 160 -7.81 1.36 24.00
N ILE A 161 -8.75 1.15 23.08
CA ILE A 161 -10.09 1.78 23.00
C ILE A 161 -11.06 1.59 24.22
N GLN A 162 -10.55 1.24 25.41
CA GLN A 162 -11.27 0.91 26.64
C GLN A 162 -10.74 1.66 27.89
N THR A 163 -10.05 2.80 27.76
CA THR A 163 -9.41 3.45 28.93
C THR A 163 -10.08 4.75 29.39
N ILE A 164 -9.76 5.09 30.65
CA ILE A 164 -10.16 6.30 31.39
C ILE A 164 -9.67 7.59 30.71
N HIS A 165 -8.66 7.50 29.83
CA HIS A 165 -8.07 8.62 29.11
C HIS A 165 -8.32 8.47 27.61
N THR A 166 -9.38 9.11 27.15
CA THR A 166 -9.66 9.27 25.72
C THR A 166 -9.59 10.75 25.41
N ASP A 167 -9.01 11.09 24.27
CA ASP A 167 -9.03 12.46 23.75
C ASP A 167 -9.82 12.48 22.45
N SER A 168 -10.55 13.57 22.22
CA SER A 168 -11.35 13.79 21.03
C SER A 168 -10.88 15.00 20.24
N LEU A 169 -10.94 14.93 18.91
CA LEU A 169 -10.74 16.03 17.98
C LEU A 169 -11.96 16.17 17.08
N ASP A 170 -12.54 17.36 17.00
CA ASP A 170 -13.61 17.66 16.04
C ASP A 170 -13.01 18.20 14.73
N LEU A 171 -13.29 17.53 13.61
CA LEU A 171 -12.79 17.90 12.29
C LEU A 171 -13.57 19.07 11.64
N THR A 172 -14.68 19.51 12.23
CA THR A 172 -15.37 20.73 11.78
C THR A 172 -14.58 21.99 12.13
N GLU A 173 -13.84 21.96 13.24
CA GLU A 173 -12.89 22.99 13.63
C GLU A 173 -11.59 22.74 12.85
N ILE A 174 -11.33 23.50 11.76
CA ILE A 174 -10.18 23.30 10.85
C ILE A 174 -8.90 22.95 11.66
N PRO A 175 -8.43 21.69 11.62
CA PRO A 175 -7.27 21.29 12.41
C PRO A 175 -6.04 21.98 11.85
N THR A 176 -5.46 22.93 12.59
CA THR A 176 -4.20 23.54 12.16
C THR A 176 -3.04 22.61 12.45
N PRO A 177 -1.97 22.58 11.62
CA PRO A 177 -0.80 21.74 11.84
C PRO A 177 -0.04 21.99 13.16
N LYS A 178 -0.39 23.05 13.89
CA LYS A 178 0.29 23.52 15.10
C LYS A 178 -0.58 23.47 16.36
N SER A 179 -1.88 23.18 16.27
CA SER A 179 -2.77 23.19 17.43
C SER A 179 -3.10 21.78 17.92
N THR A 180 -3.06 21.60 19.23
CA THR A 180 -3.48 20.39 19.94
C THR A 180 -4.97 20.46 20.30
N ASN A 181 -5.87 20.78 19.34
CA ASN A 181 -7.33 20.91 19.59
C ASN A 181 -8.01 19.63 20.17
N TRP A 182 -7.22 18.60 20.44
CA TRP A 182 -7.58 17.43 21.22
C TRP A 182 -8.05 17.84 22.62
N LYS A 183 -9.28 17.45 22.94
CA LYS A 183 -9.93 17.67 24.24
C LYS A 183 -10.03 16.34 24.96
N SER A 184 -9.64 16.31 26.23
CA SER A 184 -9.79 15.09 27.03
C SER A 184 -11.26 14.87 27.36
N ILE A 185 -11.72 13.63 27.18
CA ILE A 185 -13.07 13.20 27.47
C ILE A 185 -13.05 12.08 28.51
N ARG A 186 -14.04 12.08 29.39
CA ARG A 186 -14.25 11.04 30.40
C ARG A 186 -15.36 10.09 29.95
N ASP A 187 -15.33 8.88 30.49
CA ASP A 187 -16.40 7.89 30.33
C ASP A 187 -16.74 7.56 28.87
N PHE A 188 -15.72 7.60 28.00
CA PHE A 188 -15.89 7.26 26.59
C PHE A 188 -16.27 5.78 26.43
N VAL A 189 -17.36 5.54 25.73
CA VAL A 189 -17.78 4.21 25.30
C VAL A 189 -17.64 4.15 23.78
N SER A 190 -16.60 3.46 23.32
CA SER A 190 -16.38 3.26 21.89
C SER A 190 -17.41 2.30 21.32
N LYS A 191 -18.28 2.83 20.46
CA LYS A 191 -19.14 2.00 19.61
C LYS A 191 -19.42 2.75 18.30
N PRO A 192 -18.89 2.29 17.15
CA PRO A 192 -19.33 2.83 15.86
C PRO A 192 -20.82 2.54 15.68
N GLN A 193 -21.54 3.42 14.97
CA GLN A 193 -22.95 3.21 14.65
C GLN A 193 -23.08 2.01 13.72
N VAL A 194 -22.25 1.97 12.68
CA VAL A 194 -22.09 0.81 11.81
C VAL A 194 -20.63 0.35 11.88
N PRO A 195 -20.36 -0.90 12.30
CA PRO A 195 -19.00 -1.39 12.42
C PRO A 195 -18.33 -1.48 11.03
N PRO A 196 -17.04 -1.11 10.90
CA PRO A 196 -16.29 -1.38 9.68
C PRO A 196 -16.02 -2.88 9.53
N VAL A 197 -15.70 -3.29 8.31
CA VAL A 197 -15.25 -4.66 8.03
C VAL A 197 -13.93 -4.96 8.73
N ASP A 198 -12.95 -4.06 8.64
CA ASP A 198 -11.65 -4.19 9.29
C ASP A 198 -11.50 -3.24 10.48
N THR A 199 -10.72 -3.67 11.47
CA THR A 199 -10.35 -2.82 12.62
C THR A 199 -8.84 -2.62 12.76
N LYS A 200 -8.07 -3.18 11.83
CA LYS A 200 -6.62 -3.10 11.78
C LYS A 200 -6.16 -2.86 10.36
N VAL A 201 -5.14 -2.04 10.23
CA VAL A 201 -4.47 -1.77 8.97
C VAL A 201 -3.43 -2.85 8.77
N LEU A 202 -3.44 -3.46 7.59
CA LEU A 202 -2.52 -4.52 7.24
C LEU A 202 -1.68 -4.10 6.04
N CYS A 203 -0.40 -4.43 6.12
CA CYS A 203 0.43 -4.62 4.94
C CYS A 203 1.06 -5.99 5.05
N LYS A 204 0.40 -6.96 4.41
CA LYS A 204 1.00 -8.21 3.96
C LYS A 204 0.30 -8.58 2.68
N ALA A 205 1.07 -9.11 1.72
CA ALA A 205 0.50 -9.67 0.51
C ALA A 205 -0.68 -10.56 0.87
N ASN A 206 -1.86 -10.27 0.31
CA ASN A 206 -2.94 -11.25 0.30
C ASN A 206 -2.34 -12.53 -0.29
N ASP A 207 -2.41 -13.63 0.46
CA ASP A 207 -2.00 -14.97 0.04
C ASP A 207 -2.83 -15.38 -1.18
N SER A 208 -2.49 -14.86 -2.35
CA SER A 208 -3.02 -15.34 -3.62
C SER A 208 -2.33 -16.66 -3.95
N GLY A 209 -2.82 -17.73 -3.31
CA GLY A 209 -2.64 -19.10 -3.75
C GLY A 209 -1.45 -19.85 -3.16
N SER A 210 -1.76 -20.90 -2.38
CA SER A 210 -0.85 -22.03 -2.13
C SER A 210 -0.04 -22.42 -3.37
N ARG A 211 1.29 -22.45 -3.22
CA ARG A 211 2.28 -23.34 -3.86
C ARG A 211 3.57 -23.15 -3.05
N LYS A 212 4.21 -24.15 -2.44
CA LYS A 212 4.28 -25.60 -2.71
C LYS A 212 4.14 -26.39 -1.42
#